data_AF-A0A3M4VAP9-F1
#
_entry.id   AF-A0A3M4VAP9-F1
#
_cell.length_a   1.000
_cell.length_b   1.000
_cell.length_c   1.000
_cell.angle_alpha   90.00
_cell.angle_beta   90.00
_cell.angle_gamma   90.00
#
_symmetry.space_group_name_H-M   'P 1'
#
loop_
_entity.id
_entity.type
_entity.pdbx_description
1 polymer ?
#
loop_
_entity_poly.entity_id
_entity_poly.type
_entity_poly.pdbx_seq_one_letter_code
_entity_poly.pdbx_strand_id
1 'polypeptide(L)' 'MLKLHTERLYLRTLLASDWPLFLRLHSEPQTMQYVFGEIEEAQVRKGFEHRLPVWTPESDHWLCLVVVDK' A
#
# COMPACT_ATOMS: atom_id res chain seq x y z
N MET A 1 -8.36 13.32 -3.26
CA MET A 1 -8.18 11.89 -2.90
C MET A 1 -8.83 11.03 -3.97
N LEU A 2 -8.06 10.20 -4.69
CA LEU A 2 -8.60 9.36 -5.75
C LEU A 2 -9.39 8.18 -5.17
N LYS A 3 -10.57 7.90 -5.75
CA LYS A 3 -11.45 6.80 -5.36
C LYS A 3 -12.01 6.14 -6.61
N LEU A 4 -12.01 4.81 -6.64
CA LEU A 4 -12.58 4.02 -7.73
C LEU A 4 -13.53 2.98 -7.16
N HIS A 5 -14.56 2.68 -7.94
CA HIS A 5 -15.60 1.74 -7.56
C HIS A 5 -15.74 0.74 -8.71
N THR A 6 -15.68 -0.55 -8.40
CA THR A 6 -16.06 -1.61 -9.35
C THR A 6 -17.37 -2.23 -8.88
N GLU A 7 -17.85 -3.30 -9.51
CA GLU A 7 -19.03 -4.03 -9.03
C GLU A 7 -18.83 -4.52 -7.58
N ARG A 8 -17.66 -5.09 -7.27
CA ARG A 8 -17.37 -5.80 -6.02
C ARG A 8 -16.32 -5.16 -5.13
N LEU A 9 -15.66 -4.09 -5.57
CA LEU A 9 -14.55 -3.48 -4.84
C LEU A 9 -14.71 -1.97 -4.65
N TYR A 10 -14.18 -1.49 -3.53
CA TYR A 10 -13.87 -0.09 -3.26
C TYR A 10 -12.36 0.09 -3.28
N LEU A 11 -11.86 1.05 -4.06
CA LEU A 11 -10.46 1.42 -4.09
C LEU A 11 -10.30 2.88 -3.69
N ARG A 12 -9.33 3.17 -2.84
CA ARG A 12 -9.01 4.54 -2.42
C ARG A 12 -7.51 4.71 -2.24
N THR A 13 -7.00 5.95 -2.29
CA THR A 13 -5.59 6.19 -1.96
C THR A 13 -5.26 5.72 -0.55
N LEU A 14 -4.01 5.28 -0.39
CA LEU A 14 -3.40 4.92 0.90
C LEU A 14 -3.50 6.07 1.90
N LEU A 15 -3.78 5.74 3.16
CA LEU A 15 -3.81 6.65 4.29
C LEU A 15 -2.86 6.16 5.39
N ALA A 16 -2.45 7.07 6.28
CA ALA A 16 -1.61 6.73 7.43
C ALA A 16 -2.21 5.62 8.32
N SER A 17 -3.55 5.57 8.41
CA SER A 17 -4.29 4.53 9.15
C SER A 17 -4.14 3.12 8.58
N ASP A 18 -3.68 2.97 7.33
CA ASP A 18 -3.53 1.69 6.66
C ASP A 18 -2.19 1.00 6.96
N TRP A 19 -1.36 1.59 7.83
CA TRP A 19 -0.10 1.01 8.24
C TRP A 19 -0.21 -0.46 8.70
N PRO A 20 -1.18 -0.86 9.56
CA PRO A 20 -1.28 -2.25 10.02
C PRO A 20 -1.50 -3.23 8.86
N LEU A 21 -2.31 -2.84 7.87
CA LEU A 21 -2.55 -3.67 6.67
C LEU A 21 -1.29 -3.75 5.81
N PHE A 22 -0.63 -2.61 5.57
CA PHE A 22 0.58 -2.55 4.75
C PHE A 22 1.71 -3.39 5.36
N LEU A 23 1.94 -3.28 6.68
CA LEU A 23 2.94 -4.07 7.39
C LEU A 23 2.64 -5.56 7.28
N ARG A 24 1.38 -5.98 7.56
CA ARG A 24 0.98 -7.38 7.46
C ARG A 24 1.32 -7.96 6.09
N LEU A 25 0.96 -7.27 5.00
CA LEU A 25 1.23 -7.74 3.64
C LEU A 25 2.73 -7.85 3.32
N HIS A 26 3.59 -7.08 3.99
CA HIS A 26 5.05 -7.11 3.80
C HIS A 26 5.80 -7.99 4.82
N SER A 27 5.10 -8.59 5.79
CA SER A 27 5.69 -9.44 6.82
C SER A 27 5.11 -10.86 6.83
N GLU A 28 3.96 -11.09 6.20
CA GLU A 28 3.33 -12.41 6.14
C GLU A 28 4.07 -13.31 5.13
N PRO A 29 4.68 -14.44 5.56
CA PRO A 29 5.54 -15.25 4.69
C PRO A 29 4.85 -15.74 3.42
N GLN A 30 3.55 -16.06 3.52
CA GLN A 30 2.75 -16.52 2.38
C GLN A 30 2.55 -15.42 1.32
N THR A 31 2.44 -14.16 1.75
CA THR A 31 2.31 -13.01 0.82
C THR A 31 3.65 -12.67 0.18
N MET A 32 4.74 -12.79 0.94
CA MET A 32 6.08 -12.36 0.49
C MET A 32 6.85 -13.42 -0.30
N GLN A 33 6.40 -14.69 -0.30
CA GLN A 33 7.14 -15.83 -0.90
C GLN A 33 7.68 -15.61 -2.32
N TYR A 34 7.06 -14.75 -3.14
CA TYR A 34 7.47 -14.44 -4.52
C TYR A 34 7.84 -12.98 -4.77
N VAL A 35 7.82 -12.12 -3.74
CA VAL A 35 7.99 -10.67 -3.89
C VAL A 35 9.43 -10.29 -3.55
N PHE A 36 9.79 -10.42 -2.28
CA PHE A 36 11.13 -10.24 -1.73
C PHE A 36 11.24 -11.20 -0.53
N GLY A 37 12.46 -11.50 -0.07
CA GLY A 37 12.64 -12.22 1.19
C GLY A 37 12.12 -11.41 2.39
N GLU A 38 12.54 -11.75 3.60
CA GLU A 38 12.24 -10.92 4.77
C GLU A 38 12.72 -9.47 4.56
N ILE A 39 11.83 -8.52 4.80
CA ILE A 39 12.11 -7.09 4.77
C ILE A 39 12.02 -6.58 6.21
N GLU A 40 13.04 -5.85 6.65
CA GLU A 40 13.01 -5.18 7.95
C GLU A 40 11.85 -4.17 8.03
N GLU A 41 11.16 -4.13 9.17
CA GLU A 41 10.02 -3.21 9.37
C GLU A 41 10.38 -1.75 9.08
N ALA A 42 11.61 -1.32 9.40
CA ALA A 42 12.08 0.03 9.12
C ALA A 42 12.10 0.34 7.61
N GLN A 43 12.46 -0.64 6.78
CA GLN A 43 12.44 -0.50 5.33
C GLN A 43 11.00 -0.51 4.79
N VAL A 44 10.12 -1.34 5.36
CA VAL A 44 8.68 -1.33 5.05
C VAL A 44 8.06 0.02 5.40
N ARG A 45 8.40 0.59 6.56
CA ARG A 45 7.95 1.91 7.02
C ARG A 45 8.36 3.02 6.07
N LYS A 46 9.64 3.06 5.66
CA LYS A 46 10.12 4.04 4.66
C LYS A 46 9.34 3.93 3.35
N GLY A 47 9.08 2.71 2.88
CA GLY A 47 8.27 2.47 1.70
C GLY A 47 6.83 2.98 1.85
N PHE A 48 6.21 2.73 3.00
CA PHE A 48 4.87 3.21 3.30
C PHE A 48 4.79 4.74 3.32
N GLU A 49 5.71 5.39 4.05
CA GLU A 49 5.74 6.85 4.19
C GLU A 49 6.00 7.56 2.86
N HIS A 50 6.86 7.00 1.99
CA HIS A 50 7.11 7.54 0.64
C HIS A 50 5.85 7.57 -0.24
N ARG A 51 4.83 6.77 0.08
CA ARG A 51 3.58 6.64 -0.69
C ARG A 51 2.40 7.42 -0.10
N LEU A 52 2.58 8.09 1.05
CA LEU A 52 1.53 8.90 1.70
C LEU A 52 1.29 10.27 1.06
N PRO A 53 2.29 10.97 0.47
CA PRO A 53 2.04 12.24 -0.20
C PRO A 53 1.00 12.11 -1.33
N VAL A 54 0.43 13.26 -1.73
CA VAL A 54 -0.51 13.29 -2.84
C VAL A 54 0.19 12.88 -4.12
N TRP A 55 -0.31 11.82 -4.76
CA TRP A 55 0.20 11.36 -6.03
C TRP A 55 -0.22 12.28 -7.19
N THR A 56 0.72 12.53 -8.09
CA THR A 56 0.59 13.23 -9.37
C THR A 56 1.42 12.49 -10.43
N PRO A 57 1.19 12.69 -11.73
CA PRO A 57 2.05 12.12 -12.77
C PRO A 57 3.53 12.48 -12.64
N GLU A 58 3.84 13.60 -12.00
CA GLU A 58 5.21 14.09 -11.75
C GLU A 58 5.81 13.55 -10.44
N SER A 59 5.05 12.79 -9.65
CA SER A 59 5.50 12.24 -8.38
C SER A 59 6.62 11.20 -8.56
N ASP A 60 7.61 11.24 -7.65
CA ASP A 60 8.70 10.28 -7.53
C ASP A 60 8.32 8.99 -6.78
N HIS A 61 7.04 8.86 -6.43
CA HIS A 61 6.44 7.72 -5.76
C HIS A 61 5.25 7.20 -6.56
N TRP A 62 4.95 5.92 -6.37
CA TRP A 62 3.86 5.24 -7.05
C TRP A 62 2.50 5.59 -6.41
N LEU A 63 1.47 5.70 -7.25
CA LEU A 63 0.08 5.71 -6.78
C LEU A 63 -0.19 4.40 -6.02
N CYS A 64 -0.52 4.52 -4.74
CA CYS A 64 -0.86 3.37 -3.91
C CYS A 64 -2.35 3.40 -3.55
N LEU A 65 -3.05 2.31 -3.90
CA LEU A 65 -4.48 2.15 -3.62
C LEU A 65 -4.69 1.02 -2.62
N VAL A 66 -5.56 1.26 -1.64
CA VAL A 66 -6.12 0.23 -0.77
C VAL A 66 -7.39 -0.29 -1.42
N VAL A 67 -7.45 -1.61 -1.58
CA VAL A 67 -8.58 -2.34 -2.17
C VAL A 67 -9.36 -2.99 -1.04
N VAL A 68 -10.67 -2.77 -1.01
CA VAL A 68 -11.57 -3.31 0.00
C VAL A 68 -12.75 -3.96 -0.71
N ASP A 69 -13.10 -5.18 -0.32
CA ASP A 69 -14.33 -5.82 -0.78
C ASP A 69 -15.56 -5.01 -0.34
N LYS A 70 -16.61 -5.04 -1.16
CA LYS A 70 -17.91 -4.45 -0.80
C LYS A 70 -18.70 -5.31 0.15
#